data_AF-A0A5B8VSY2-F1
#
_entry.id   AF-A0A5B8VSY2-F1
#
_cell.length_a   1.000
_cell.length_b   1.000
_cell.length_c   1.000
_cell.angle_alpha   90.00
_cell.angle_beta   90.00
_cell.angle_gamma   90.00
#
_symmetry.space_group_name_H-M   'P 1'
#
loop_
_entity.id
_entity.type
_entity.pdbx_description
1 polymer ?
#
loop_
_entity_poly.entity_id
_entity_poly.type
_entity_poly.pdbx_seq_one_letter_code
_entity_poly.pdbx_strand_id
1 'polypeptide(L)'
;MEKYISSGVLENYVLGLLSEKENREVMAMMERHYEVASHVRSLEESLETYGRLYTVEPPSELKSLIMNQIRDLKVKDEAKEDKPALTTSPAQLVSPKVLRDQISIWRKLAIAGTIILMVSIGFNIYLSSQKHRASQLATRLALQNKQLSKNTTLLNDSLSQIQKQVTLLANPDIRPVVMKGVKQHPAFNVTVYWNTNDQTVYLGKSDLPTLPTGKVYQLWAIVDGKPVDLGLYTPKKQICPFR
;
A
#
# COMPACT_ATOMS: atom_id res chain seq x y z
N MET A 1 21.36 18.38 -9.51
CA MET A 1 20.22 19.26 -9.15
C MET A 1 18.89 18.53 -9.29
N GLU A 2 18.62 17.92 -10.44
CA GLU A 2 17.39 17.14 -10.69
C GLU A 2 17.09 16.09 -9.62
N LYS A 3 18.11 15.41 -9.09
CA LYS A 3 17.97 14.43 -8.00
C LYS A 3 17.40 15.02 -6.70
N TYR A 4 17.66 16.29 -6.42
CA TYR A 4 17.13 16.98 -5.23
C TYR A 4 15.68 17.37 -5.43
N ILE A 5 15.33 17.85 -6.63
CA ILE A 5 13.94 18.15 -7.02
C ILE A 5 13.10 16.86 -7.00
N SER A 6 13.64 15.73 -7.50
CA SER A 6 12.94 14.45 -7.52
C SER A 6 12.99 13.66 -6.19
N SER A 7 13.53 14.24 -5.11
CA SER A 7 13.75 13.53 -3.84
C SER A 7 12.52 13.49 -2.94
N GLY A 8 11.44 14.21 -3.28
CA GLY A 8 10.24 14.32 -2.44
C GLY A 8 10.36 15.34 -1.29
N VAL A 9 11.53 15.98 -1.15
CA VAL A 9 11.80 16.92 -0.05
C VAL A 9 11.01 18.22 -0.22
N LEU A 10 10.81 18.70 -1.44
CA LEU A 10 10.10 19.96 -1.71
C LEU A 10 8.58 19.81 -1.50
N GLU A 11 8.03 18.64 -1.79
CA GLU A 11 6.64 18.29 -1.52
C GLU A 11 6.39 18.20 -0.02
N ASN A 12 7.30 17.58 0.73
CA ASN A 12 7.23 17.55 2.19
C ASN A 12 7.40 18.94 2.82
N TYR A 13 8.20 19.81 2.20
CA TYR A 13 8.36 21.21 2.61
C TYR A 13 7.02 21.97 2.48
N VAL A 14 6.39 21.93 1.31
CA VAL A 14 5.10 22.62 1.05
C VAL A 14 3.97 22.07 1.93
N LEU A 15 4.00 20.78 2.25
CA LEU A 15 3.04 20.14 3.16
C LEU A 15 3.34 20.39 4.66
N GLY A 16 4.46 21.03 4.99
CA GLY A 16 4.85 21.32 6.38
C GLY A 16 5.27 20.08 7.20
N LEU A 17 5.75 19.02 6.54
CA LEU A 17 6.11 17.74 7.16
C LEU A 17 7.61 17.61 7.50
N LEU A 18 8.44 18.56 7.06
CA LEU A 18 9.87 18.56 7.31
C LEU A 18 10.24 19.04 8.73
N SER A 19 11.40 18.59 9.22
CA SER A 19 11.98 19.13 10.46
C SER A 19 12.48 20.57 10.27
N GLU A 20 12.62 21.33 11.36
CA GLU A 20 13.15 22.70 11.28
C GLU A 20 14.53 22.80 10.62
N LYS A 21 15.37 21.76 10.78
CA LYS A 21 16.70 21.72 10.17
C LYS A 21 16.61 21.59 8.65
N GLU A 22 15.74 20.72 8.16
CA GLU A 22 15.50 20.49 6.74
C GLU A 22 14.80 21.68 6.10
N ASN A 23 13.87 22.34 6.81
CA ASN A 23 13.25 23.58 6.35
C ASN A 23 14.28 24.68 6.08
N ARG A 24 15.25 24.86 6.99
CA ARG A 24 16.34 25.84 6.79
C ARG A 24 17.22 25.48 5.59
N GLU A 25 17.44 24.19 5.34
CA GLU A 25 18.20 23.73 4.19
C GLU A 25 17.46 24.01 2.88
N VAL A 26 16.16 23.73 2.81
CA VAL A 26 15.31 24.05 1.65
C VAL A 26 15.28 25.56 1.40
N MET A 27 15.13 26.38 2.44
CA MET A 27 15.19 27.85 2.34
C MET A 27 16.53 28.34 1.78
N ALA A 28 17.65 27.83 2.30
CA ALA A 28 18.98 28.17 1.78
C ALA A 28 19.19 27.70 0.33
N MET A 29 18.57 26.59 -0.07
CA MET A 29 18.62 26.08 -1.44
C MET A 29 17.77 26.91 -2.41
N MET A 30 16.62 27.43 -1.96
CA MET A 30 15.80 28.37 -2.74
C MET A 30 16.52 29.69 -3.02
N GLU A 31 17.34 30.19 -2.09
CA GLU A 31 18.15 31.40 -2.29
C GLU A 31 19.29 31.20 -3.30
N ARG A 32 19.82 29.98 -3.40
CA ARG A 32 20.98 29.66 -4.25
C ARG A 32 20.60 29.19 -5.66
N HIS A 33 19.40 28.64 -5.83
CA HIS A 33 18.97 28.00 -7.07
C HIS A 33 17.52 28.38 -7.41
N TYR A 34 17.35 29.13 -8.49
CA TYR A 34 16.02 29.59 -8.93
C TYR A 34 15.10 28.41 -9.31
N GLU A 35 15.67 27.29 -9.76
CA GLU A 35 14.92 26.10 -10.14
C GLU A 35 14.15 25.51 -8.95
N VAL A 36 14.74 25.53 -7.74
CA VAL A 36 14.08 25.05 -6.51
C VAL A 36 12.91 25.96 -6.15
N ALA A 37 13.13 27.27 -6.17
CA ALA A 37 12.10 28.25 -5.87
C ALA A 37 10.93 28.15 -6.86
N SER A 38 11.22 27.96 -8.15
CA SER A 38 10.19 27.78 -9.18
C SER A 38 9.36 26.51 -8.97
N HIS A 39 10.00 25.42 -8.52
CA HIS A 39 9.32 24.15 -8.28
C HIS A 39 8.44 24.20 -7.02
N VAL A 40 8.95 24.81 -5.94
CA VAL A 40 8.17 25.06 -4.72
C VAL A 40 6.93 25.89 -5.03
N ARG A 41 7.06 26.94 -5.84
CA ARG A 41 5.93 27.77 -6.27
C ARG A 41 4.88 26.96 -7.06
N SER A 42 5.31 26.08 -7.96
CA SER A 42 4.39 25.21 -8.71
C SER A 42 3.61 24.25 -7.80
N LEU A 43 4.26 23.77 -6.73
CA LEU A 43 3.61 22.92 -5.72
C LEU A 43 2.61 23.71 -4.87
N GLU A 44 2.95 24.95 -4.48
CA GLU A 44 2.04 25.86 -3.77
C GLU A 44 0.79 26.18 -4.59
N GLU A 45 0.93 26.49 -5.88
CA GLU A 45 -0.20 26.76 -6.80
C GLU A 45 -1.10 25.54 -6.97
N SER A 46 -0.51 24.34 -7.00
CA SER A 46 -1.25 23.07 -7.05
C SER A 46 -2.06 22.85 -5.77
N LEU A 47 -1.47 23.16 -4.61
CA LEU A 47 -2.13 23.06 -3.31
C LEU A 47 -3.24 24.11 -3.16
N GLU A 48 -3.03 25.34 -3.65
CA GLU A 48 -4.05 26.39 -3.68
C GLU A 48 -5.24 25.96 -4.54
N THR A 49 -4.97 25.40 -5.73
CA THR A 49 -6.02 24.88 -6.62
C THR A 49 -6.83 23.80 -5.92
N TYR A 50 -6.16 22.86 -5.24
CA TYR A 50 -6.82 21.83 -4.44
C TYR A 50 -7.66 22.45 -3.30
N GLY A 51 -7.12 23.40 -2.55
CA GLY A 51 -7.84 24.08 -1.47
C GLY A 51 -9.09 24.81 -1.94
N ARG A 52 -9.03 25.44 -3.13
CA ARG A 52 -10.19 26.08 -3.78
C ARG A 52 -11.26 25.06 -4.15
N LEU A 53 -10.88 23.90 -4.71
CA LEU A 53 -11.83 22.84 -5.07
C LEU A 53 -12.58 22.27 -3.85
N TYR A 54 -11.92 22.21 -2.69
CA TYR A 54 -12.48 21.63 -1.46
C TYR A 54 -12.79 22.69 -0.39
N THR A 55 -13.19 23.90 -0.80
CA THR A 55 -13.50 24.99 0.13
C THR A 55 -14.66 24.64 1.06
N VAL A 56 -14.44 24.81 2.37
CA VAL A 56 -15.47 24.74 3.42
C VAL A 56 -15.68 26.14 3.95
N GLU A 57 -16.94 26.57 4.06
CA GLU A 57 -17.26 27.90 4.57
C GLU A 57 -16.88 28.00 6.06
N PRO A 58 -15.99 28.94 6.44
CA PRO A 58 -15.59 29.10 7.82
C PRO A 58 -16.72 29.76 8.64
N PRO A 59 -16.78 29.52 9.97
CA PRO A 59 -17.73 30.21 10.84
C PRO A 59 -17.60 31.74 10.75
N SER A 60 -18.72 32.44 10.66
CA SER A 60 -18.76 33.90 10.46
C SER A 60 -18.08 34.70 11.59
N GLU A 61 -18.06 34.16 12.80
CA GLU A 61 -17.41 34.75 13.98
C GLU A 61 -15.88 34.71 13.92
N LEU A 62 -15.28 33.83 13.10
CA LEU A 62 -13.83 33.69 13.04
C LEU A 62 -13.16 34.96 12.50
N LYS A 63 -13.81 35.65 11.57
CA LYS A 63 -13.32 36.90 10.99
C LYS A 63 -13.20 38.02 12.03
N SER A 64 -14.19 38.16 12.90
CA SER A 64 -14.18 39.20 13.94
C SER A 64 -13.13 38.90 15.01
N LEU A 65 -12.97 37.63 15.42
CA LEU A 65 -11.93 37.21 16.35
C LEU A 65 -10.52 37.53 15.83
N ILE A 66 -10.23 37.17 14.58
CA ILE A 66 -8.92 37.44 13.96
C ILE A 66 -8.67 38.96 13.86
N MET A 67 -9.66 39.74 13.43
CA MET A 67 -9.52 41.19 13.28
C MET A 67 -9.28 41.90 14.61
N ASN A 68 -9.91 41.43 15.69
CA ASN A 68 -9.68 41.94 17.03
C ASN A 68 -8.27 41.61 17.52
N GLN A 69 -7.82 40.36 17.33
CA GLN A 69 -6.46 39.95 17.72
C GLN A 69 -5.36 40.71 16.97
N ILE A 70 -5.55 40.98 15.67
CA ILE A 70 -4.61 41.81 14.89
C ILE A 70 -4.56 43.25 15.44
N ARG A 71 -5.70 43.81 15.84
CA ARG A 71 -5.77 45.15 16.44
C ARG A 71 -5.05 45.19 17.79
N ASP A 72 -5.23 44.19 18.63
CA ASP A 72 -4.58 44.09 19.94
C ASP A 72 -3.05 43.93 19.83
N LEU A 73 -2.56 43.25 18.80
CA LEU A 73 -1.13 43.14 18.51
C LEU A 73 -0.53 44.49 18.11
N LYS A 74 -1.24 45.28 17.28
CA LYS A 74 -0.79 46.64 16.92
C LYS A 74 -0.77 47.60 18.11
N VAL A 75 -1.74 47.49 19.02
CA VAL A 75 -1.83 48.35 20.22
C VAL A 75 -0.72 48.03 21.24
N LYS A 76 -0.21 46.79 21.25
CA LYS A 76 0.89 46.38 22.16
C LYS A 76 2.27 46.90 21.76
N ASP A 77 2.49 47.18 20.48
CA ASP A 77 3.76 47.73 19.99
C ASP A 77 3.88 49.25 20.23
N GLU A 78 2.76 49.96 20.46
CA GLU A 78 2.74 51.42 20.69
C GLU A 78 2.81 51.83 22.19
N ALA A 79 2.76 50.88 23.13
CA ALA A 79 2.56 51.18 24.56
C ALA A 79 3.74 50.81 25.50
N LYS A 80 4.99 50.92 25.03
CA LYS A 80 6.18 50.78 25.91
C LYS A 80 7.17 51.94 25.72
N GLU A 81 6.88 53.04 26.42
CA GLU A 81 7.88 54.05 26.80
C GLU A 81 7.88 54.25 28.33
N ASP A 82 9.04 53.92 28.92
CA ASP A 82 9.67 54.37 30.17
C ASP A 82 8.88 54.83 31.41
N LYS A 83 9.16 54.16 32.55
CA LYS A 83 9.99 54.71 33.64
C LYS A 83 10.19 53.72 34.82
N PRO A 84 11.41 53.61 35.39
CA PRO A 84 11.68 52.86 36.62
C PRO A 84 11.70 53.78 37.85
N ALA A 85 11.23 53.30 39.00
CA ALA A 85 11.50 53.95 40.29
C ALA A 85 11.72 52.89 41.38
N LEU A 86 12.97 52.84 41.85
CA LEU A 86 13.43 52.14 43.04
C LEU A 86 13.08 52.97 44.28
N THR A 87 12.67 52.32 45.36
CA THR A 87 12.79 52.89 46.72
C THR A 87 13.11 51.79 47.75
N THR A 88 13.98 52.15 48.67
CA THR A 88 14.83 51.34 49.55
C THR A 88 14.23 51.21 50.97
N SER A 89 14.32 50.01 51.60
CA SER A 89 14.55 49.62 53.03
C SER A 89 13.98 50.48 54.21
N PRO A 90 13.62 49.93 55.42
CA PRO A 90 14.40 48.92 56.16
C PRO A 90 13.65 47.82 56.94
N ALA A 91 14.48 46.87 57.38
CA ALA A 91 14.19 45.62 58.08
C ALA A 91 13.48 45.74 59.43
N GLN A 92 12.59 44.78 59.72
CA GLN A 92 12.17 44.42 61.08
C GLN A 92 12.11 42.89 61.27
N LEU A 93 13.04 42.45 62.12
CA LEU A 93 13.00 41.39 63.13
C LEU A 93 12.26 40.06 62.86
N VAL A 94 13.08 39.01 62.88
CA VAL A 94 12.80 37.59 62.76
C VAL A 94 11.83 37.08 63.84
N SER A 95 10.74 36.45 63.40
CA SER A 95 9.97 35.49 64.20
C SER A 95 10.07 34.11 63.53
N PRO A 96 10.44 33.03 64.23
CA PRO A 96 10.53 31.72 63.59
C PRO A 96 9.12 31.14 63.48
N LYS A 97 8.51 31.26 62.29
CA LYS A 97 7.35 30.45 61.89
C LYS A 97 7.75 29.52 60.75
N VAL A 98 8.52 28.51 61.10
CA VAL A 98 8.79 27.33 60.27
C VAL A 98 8.23 26.18 61.10
N LEU A 99 7.04 25.65 60.79
CA LEU A 99 6.83 24.49 59.93
C LEU A 99 5.37 24.46 59.42
N ARG A 100 4.98 25.38 58.51
CA ARG A 100 3.65 25.30 57.86
C ARG A 100 3.67 25.40 56.33
N ASP A 101 4.76 25.89 55.73
CA ASP A 101 4.87 26.04 54.28
C ASP A 101 5.38 24.80 53.53
N GLN A 102 6.03 23.84 54.21
CA GLN A 102 6.54 22.65 53.54
C GLN A 102 5.40 21.79 52.98
N ILE A 103 4.28 21.63 53.71
CA ILE A 103 3.12 20.83 53.25
C ILE A 103 2.44 21.46 52.02
N SER A 104 2.49 22.79 51.88
CA SER A 104 1.92 23.51 50.73
C SER A 104 2.71 23.27 49.44
N ILE A 105 4.05 23.26 49.54
CA ILE A 105 4.94 23.01 48.41
C ILE A 105 4.84 21.55 47.96
N TRP A 106 4.83 20.59 48.89
CA TRP A 106 4.64 19.17 48.56
C TRP A 106 3.27 18.89 47.95
N ARG A 107 2.19 19.58 48.38
CA ARG A 107 0.88 19.50 47.71
C ARG A 107 0.91 20.07 46.29
N LYS A 108 1.54 21.23 46.07
CA LYS A 108 1.68 21.83 44.73
C LYS A 108 2.53 20.93 43.82
N LEU A 109 3.61 20.34 44.35
CA LEU A 109 4.46 19.42 43.62
C LEU A 109 3.75 18.10 43.30
N ALA A 110 2.96 17.57 44.24
CA ALA A 110 2.15 16.37 44.01
C ALA A 110 1.09 16.60 42.93
N ILE A 111 0.41 17.77 42.93
CA ILE A 111 -0.55 18.15 41.89
C ILE A 111 0.13 18.34 40.53
N ALA A 112 1.30 18.98 40.48
CA ALA A 112 2.07 19.11 39.25
C ALA A 112 2.53 17.74 38.72
N GLY A 113 2.94 16.84 39.62
CA GLY A 113 3.35 15.48 39.29
C GLY A 113 2.24 14.66 38.65
N THR A 114 1.00 14.73 39.16
CA THR A 114 -0.13 14.00 38.57
C THR A 114 -0.49 14.50 37.17
N ILE A 115 -0.42 15.81 36.93
CA ILE A 115 -0.66 16.40 35.60
C ILE A 115 0.40 15.92 34.59
N ILE A 116 1.69 15.99 34.96
CA ILE A 116 2.79 15.51 34.10
C ILE A 116 2.65 14.01 33.83
N LEU A 117 2.28 13.21 34.83
CA LEU A 117 2.10 11.77 34.69
C LEU A 117 0.92 11.45 33.75
N MET A 118 -0.19 12.19 33.85
CA MET A 118 -1.34 12.03 32.96
C MET A 118 -0.99 12.37 31.50
N VAL A 119 -0.25 13.47 31.28
CA VAL A 119 0.25 13.85 29.96
C VAL A 119 1.21 12.80 29.41
N SER A 120 2.11 12.27 30.26
CA SER A 120 3.07 11.22 29.87
C SER A 120 2.37 9.92 29.46
N ILE A 121 1.37 9.48 30.22
CA ILE A 121 0.56 8.30 29.87
C ILE A 121 -0.18 8.55 28.55
N GLY A 122 -0.84 9.69 28.38
CA GLY A 122 -1.54 10.04 27.15
C GLY A 122 -0.61 10.06 25.94
N PHE A 123 0.58 10.63 26.09
CA PHE A 123 1.61 10.68 25.06
C PHE A 123 2.16 9.29 24.72
N ASN A 124 2.37 8.42 25.71
CA ASN A 124 2.80 7.05 25.50
C ASN A 124 1.74 6.23 24.74
N ILE A 125 0.46 6.36 25.14
CA ILE A 125 -0.67 5.74 24.43
C ILE A 125 -0.74 6.25 22.99
N TYR A 126 -0.58 7.55 22.76
CA TYR A 126 -0.56 8.15 21.43
C TYR A 126 0.57 7.55 20.56
N LEU A 127 1.80 7.53 21.06
CA LEU A 127 2.94 6.94 20.37
C LEU A 127 2.75 5.43 20.10
N SER A 128 2.22 4.69 21.06
CA SER A 128 1.91 3.27 20.92
C SER A 128 0.85 3.05 19.83
N SER A 129 -0.21 3.85 19.82
CA SER A 129 -1.26 3.79 18.80
C SER A 129 -0.72 4.10 17.40
N GLN A 130 0.23 5.02 17.28
CA GLN A 130 0.89 5.34 16.01
C GLN A 130 1.76 4.18 15.51
N LYS A 131 2.54 3.55 16.41
CA LYS A 131 3.35 2.36 16.08
C LYS A 131 2.48 1.19 15.62
N HIS A 132 1.34 0.96 16.28
CA HIS A 132 0.40 -0.07 15.87
C HIS A 132 -0.23 0.20 14.50
N ARG A 133 -0.54 1.46 14.17
CA ARG A 133 -1.02 1.82 12.82
C ARG A 133 0.06 1.59 11.76
N ALA A 134 1.30 1.95 12.04
CA ALA A 134 2.43 1.76 11.12
C ALA A 134 2.69 0.26 10.86
N SER A 135 2.69 -0.58 11.89
CA SER A 135 2.89 -2.03 11.73
C SER A 135 1.74 -2.71 10.99
N GLN A 136 0.49 -2.29 11.23
CA GLN A 136 -0.66 -2.75 10.46
C GLN A 136 -0.56 -2.36 8.98
N LEU A 137 -0.14 -1.12 8.67
CA LEU A 137 0.04 -0.67 7.30
C LEU A 137 1.14 -1.47 6.60
N ALA A 138 2.28 -1.69 7.25
CA ALA A 138 3.37 -2.53 6.73
C ALA A 138 2.89 -3.98 6.46
N THR A 139 2.10 -4.55 7.35
CA THR A 139 1.55 -5.91 7.21
C THR A 139 0.57 -5.99 6.03
N ARG A 140 -0.31 -4.98 5.88
CA ARG A 140 -1.23 -4.88 4.73
C ARG A 140 -0.48 -4.75 3.41
N LEU A 141 0.55 -3.92 3.37
CA LEU A 141 1.39 -3.77 2.18
C LEU A 141 2.12 -5.07 1.83
N ALA A 142 2.65 -5.78 2.82
CA ALA A 142 3.27 -7.09 2.63
C ALA A 142 2.27 -8.13 2.10
N LEU A 143 1.04 -8.14 2.61
CA LEU A 143 -0.04 -9.02 2.12
C LEU A 143 -0.44 -8.69 0.69
N GLN A 144 -0.59 -7.41 0.35
CA GLN A 144 -0.89 -6.98 -1.03
C GLN A 144 0.22 -7.38 -1.99
N ASN A 145 1.49 -7.10 -1.67
CA ASN A 145 2.63 -7.53 -2.48
C ASN A 145 2.63 -9.05 -2.69
N LYS A 146 2.36 -9.82 -1.62
CA LYS A 146 2.25 -11.28 -1.70
C LYS A 146 1.10 -11.73 -2.61
N GLN A 147 -0.04 -11.05 -2.59
CA GLN A 147 -1.17 -11.32 -3.48
C GLN A 147 -0.84 -10.98 -4.94
N LEU A 148 -0.22 -9.81 -5.18
CA LEU A 148 0.22 -9.41 -6.52
C LEU A 148 1.20 -10.43 -7.09
N SER A 149 2.22 -10.84 -6.33
CA SER A 149 3.17 -11.87 -6.77
C SER A 149 2.50 -13.22 -7.04
N LYS A 150 1.47 -13.60 -6.26
CA LYS A 150 0.70 -14.82 -6.55
C LYS A 150 -0.09 -14.70 -7.85
N ASN A 151 -0.71 -13.55 -8.08
CA ASN A 151 -1.47 -13.31 -9.30
C ASN A 151 -0.56 -13.33 -10.52
N THR A 152 0.64 -12.73 -10.44
CA THR A 152 1.61 -12.77 -11.53
C THR A 152 2.12 -14.18 -11.80
N THR A 153 2.40 -14.99 -10.77
CA THR A 153 2.76 -16.40 -10.98
C THR A 153 1.64 -17.19 -11.65
N LEU A 154 0.38 -17.02 -11.21
CA LEU A 154 -0.76 -17.72 -11.81
C LEU A 154 -0.99 -17.31 -13.27
N LEU A 155 -0.81 -16.02 -13.58
CA LEU A 155 -0.86 -15.49 -14.94
C LEU A 155 0.25 -16.10 -15.81
N ASN A 156 1.48 -16.12 -15.33
CA ASN A 156 2.61 -16.73 -16.04
C ASN A 156 2.42 -18.23 -16.27
N ASP A 157 1.90 -18.95 -15.27
CA ASP A 157 1.57 -20.38 -15.39
C ASP A 157 0.48 -20.60 -16.45
N SER A 158 -0.55 -19.77 -16.45
CA SER A 158 -1.63 -19.81 -17.45
C SER A 158 -1.11 -19.51 -18.86
N LEU A 159 -0.24 -18.51 -19.01
CA LEU A 159 0.40 -18.18 -20.28
C LEU A 159 1.29 -19.33 -20.77
N SER A 160 2.09 -19.94 -19.89
CA SER A 160 2.91 -21.10 -20.22
C SER A 160 2.04 -22.28 -20.67
N GLN A 161 0.91 -22.51 -20.01
CA GLN A 161 -0.04 -23.54 -20.39
C GLN A 161 -0.67 -23.28 -21.77
N ILE A 162 -1.10 -22.05 -22.04
CA ILE A 162 -1.65 -21.64 -23.35
C ILE A 162 -0.57 -21.78 -24.42
N GLN A 163 0.65 -21.33 -24.16
CA GLN A 163 1.76 -21.44 -25.11
C GLN A 163 2.05 -22.90 -25.45
N LYS A 164 2.08 -23.81 -24.45
CA LYS A 164 2.21 -25.25 -24.70
C LYS A 164 1.10 -25.79 -25.59
N GLN A 165 -0.16 -25.40 -25.34
CA GLN A 165 -1.30 -25.82 -26.17
C GLN A 165 -1.18 -25.30 -27.61
N VAL A 166 -0.76 -24.05 -27.80
CA VAL A 166 -0.54 -23.47 -29.13
C VAL A 166 0.60 -24.18 -29.85
N THR A 167 1.72 -24.47 -29.17
CA THR A 167 2.84 -25.21 -29.77
C THR A 167 2.43 -26.61 -30.20
N LEU A 168 1.59 -27.30 -29.43
CA LEU A 168 1.03 -28.59 -29.83
C LEU A 168 0.17 -28.47 -31.09
N LEU A 169 -0.71 -27.47 -31.18
CA LEU A 169 -1.56 -27.26 -32.35
C LEU A 169 -0.80 -26.76 -33.58
N ALA A 170 0.30 -26.04 -33.39
CA ALA A 170 1.14 -25.50 -34.46
C ALA A 170 2.22 -26.49 -34.93
N ASN A 171 2.42 -27.62 -34.24
CA ASN A 171 3.44 -28.59 -34.62
C ASN A 171 3.02 -29.32 -35.91
N PRO A 172 3.82 -29.23 -37.00
CA PRO A 172 3.51 -29.92 -38.26
C PRO A 172 3.52 -31.46 -38.14
N ASP A 173 4.19 -32.01 -37.13
CA ASP A 173 4.24 -33.46 -36.88
C ASP A 173 2.99 -33.99 -36.17
N ILE A 174 2.10 -33.10 -35.72
CA ILE A 174 0.85 -33.48 -35.06
C ILE A 174 -0.27 -33.62 -36.09
N ARG A 175 -0.80 -34.83 -36.23
CA ARG A 175 -1.90 -35.15 -37.14
C ARG A 175 -3.21 -35.37 -36.38
N PRO A 176 -4.30 -34.67 -36.73
CA PRO A 176 -5.62 -34.94 -36.17
C PRO A 176 -6.21 -36.20 -36.80
N VAL A 177 -6.63 -37.14 -35.96
CA VAL A 177 -7.35 -38.36 -36.32
C VAL A 177 -8.74 -38.29 -35.68
N VAL A 178 -9.77 -38.13 -36.51
CA VAL A 178 -11.16 -38.07 -36.05
C VAL A 178 -11.70 -39.49 -35.92
N MET A 179 -11.96 -39.91 -34.69
CA MET A 179 -12.64 -41.16 -34.37
C MET A 179 -14.14 -40.92 -34.30
N LYS A 180 -14.85 -41.37 -35.33
CA LYS A 180 -16.30 -41.32 -35.39
C LYS A 180 -16.91 -42.39 -34.49
N GLY A 181 -18.08 -42.09 -33.93
CA GLY A 181 -18.85 -43.02 -33.12
C GLY A 181 -19.24 -44.28 -33.89
N VAL A 182 -19.41 -45.37 -33.15
CA VAL A 182 -19.90 -46.64 -33.69
C VAL A 182 -21.39 -46.58 -33.98
N LYS A 183 -21.93 -47.52 -34.79
CA LYS A 183 -23.35 -47.53 -35.19
C LYS A 183 -24.35 -47.42 -34.03
N GLN A 184 -24.01 -47.97 -32.86
CA GLN A 184 -24.86 -47.91 -31.65
C GLN A 184 -24.84 -46.52 -30.98
N HIS A 185 -23.81 -45.72 -31.24
CA HIS A 185 -23.64 -44.39 -30.67
C HIS A 185 -23.01 -43.42 -31.68
N PRO A 186 -23.76 -43.04 -32.74
CA PRO A 186 -23.24 -42.23 -33.84
C PRO A 186 -22.99 -40.76 -33.44
N ALA A 187 -23.56 -40.30 -32.32
CA ALA A 187 -23.41 -38.94 -31.83
C ALA A 187 -22.05 -38.66 -31.19
N PHE A 188 -21.29 -39.69 -30.80
CA PHE A 188 -20.00 -39.51 -30.14
C PHE A 188 -18.91 -39.31 -31.17
N ASN A 189 -18.15 -38.23 -31.03
CA ASN A 189 -16.96 -37.98 -31.81
C ASN A 189 -15.81 -37.63 -30.89
N VAL A 190 -14.63 -38.13 -31.22
CA VAL A 190 -13.39 -37.87 -30.49
C VAL A 190 -12.32 -37.51 -31.50
N THR A 191 -11.67 -36.36 -31.32
CA THR A 191 -10.49 -36.01 -32.10
C THR A 191 -9.25 -36.34 -31.29
N VAL A 192 -8.38 -37.16 -31.86
CA VAL A 192 -7.09 -37.53 -31.29
C VAL A 192 -6.01 -36.81 -32.08
N TYR A 193 -5.06 -36.18 -31.41
CA TYR A 193 -3.90 -35.56 -32.02
C TYR A 193 -2.70 -36.49 -31.80
N TRP A 194 -2.23 -37.12 -32.87
CA TRP A 194 -1.09 -38.03 -32.84
C TRP A 194 0.17 -37.31 -33.32
N ASN A 195 1.20 -37.30 -32.49
CA ASN A 195 2.52 -36.80 -32.88
C ASN A 195 3.31 -37.92 -33.57
N THR A 196 3.67 -37.75 -34.84
CA THR A 196 4.36 -38.78 -35.62
C THR A 196 5.84 -38.94 -35.25
N ASN A 197 6.42 -37.97 -34.53
CA ASN A 197 7.83 -37.96 -34.18
C ASN A 197 8.11 -38.80 -32.93
N ASP A 198 7.42 -38.50 -31.82
CA ASP A 198 7.58 -39.19 -30.53
C ASP A 198 6.48 -40.22 -30.23
N GLN A 199 5.57 -40.42 -31.19
CA GLN A 199 4.42 -41.32 -31.09
C GLN A 199 3.44 -40.99 -29.95
N THR A 200 3.53 -39.80 -29.35
CA THR A 200 2.62 -39.40 -28.26
C THR A 200 1.22 -39.05 -28.77
N VAL A 201 0.23 -39.28 -27.92
CA VAL A 201 -1.18 -39.12 -28.26
C VAL A 201 -1.85 -38.12 -27.30
N TYR A 202 -2.39 -37.05 -27.87
CA TYR A 202 -3.13 -36.01 -27.14
C TYR A 202 -4.62 -36.12 -27.48
N LEU A 203 -5.48 -36.12 -26.45
CA LEU A 203 -6.92 -36.13 -26.68
C LEU A 203 -7.41 -34.69 -26.84
N GLY A 204 -8.05 -34.42 -27.98
CA GLY A 204 -8.71 -33.15 -28.24
C GLY A 204 -10.11 -33.07 -27.63
N LYS A 205 -11.00 -32.32 -28.30
CA LYS A 205 -12.42 -32.28 -27.95
C LYS A 205 -13.03 -33.68 -28.06
N SER A 206 -13.70 -34.12 -27.01
CA SER A 206 -14.38 -35.41 -26.94
C SER A 206 -15.79 -35.22 -26.39
N ASP A 207 -16.78 -35.78 -27.09
CA ASP A 207 -18.18 -35.83 -26.64
C ASP A 207 -18.46 -37.18 -25.93
N LEU A 208 -17.47 -37.72 -25.21
CA LEU A 208 -17.57 -39.03 -24.56
C LEU A 208 -18.59 -38.98 -23.41
N PRO A 209 -19.37 -40.06 -23.19
CA PRO A 209 -20.30 -40.12 -22.08
C PRO A 209 -19.56 -40.06 -20.73
N THR A 210 -20.26 -39.60 -19.69
CA THR A 210 -19.69 -39.57 -18.34
C THR A 210 -19.41 -40.99 -17.84
N LEU A 211 -18.17 -41.27 -17.48
CA LEU A 211 -17.74 -42.56 -16.95
C LEU A 211 -18.40 -42.85 -15.59
N PRO A 212 -18.91 -44.07 -15.35
CA PRO A 212 -19.27 -44.54 -14.01
C PRO A 212 -18.06 -44.55 -13.07
N THR A 213 -18.31 -44.42 -11.77
CA THR A 213 -17.25 -44.42 -10.73
C THR A 213 -16.34 -45.64 -10.85
N GLY A 214 -15.03 -45.41 -10.93
CA GLY A 214 -14.02 -46.47 -11.03
C GLY A 214 -13.74 -47.01 -12.43
N LYS A 215 -14.39 -46.49 -13.48
CA LYS A 215 -14.09 -46.86 -14.87
C LYS A 215 -13.20 -45.82 -15.56
N VAL A 216 -12.38 -46.30 -16.49
CA VAL A 216 -11.50 -45.49 -17.35
C VAL A 216 -11.74 -45.86 -18.81
N TYR A 217 -11.42 -44.95 -19.71
CA TYR A 217 -11.36 -45.26 -21.13
C TYR A 217 -9.99 -45.85 -21.48
N GLN A 218 -9.94 -46.74 -22.47
CA GLN A 218 -8.70 -47.25 -23.03
C GLN A 218 -8.70 -46.98 -24.53
N LEU A 219 -7.56 -46.50 -25.03
CA LEU A 219 -7.38 -46.21 -26.43
C LEU A 219 -6.61 -47.36 -27.09
N TRP A 220 -7.04 -47.74 -28.29
CA TRP A 220 -6.43 -48.83 -29.05
C TRP A 220 -6.17 -48.37 -30.49
N ALA A 221 -5.04 -48.76 -31.05
CA ALA A 221 -4.76 -48.69 -32.49
C ALA A 221 -4.83 -50.09 -33.10
N ILE A 222 -5.35 -50.21 -34.32
CA ILE A 222 -5.29 -51.47 -35.05
C ILE A 222 -4.13 -51.36 -36.04
N VAL A 223 -3.05 -52.08 -35.78
CA VAL A 223 -1.87 -52.16 -36.66
C VAL A 223 -1.77 -53.61 -37.14
N ASP A 224 -1.78 -53.82 -38.46
CA ASP A 224 -1.74 -55.15 -39.09
C ASP A 224 -2.78 -56.13 -38.54
N GLY A 225 -3.98 -55.62 -38.27
CA GLY A 225 -5.11 -56.40 -37.74
C GLY A 225 -5.03 -56.76 -36.26
N LYS A 226 -4.01 -56.29 -35.52
CA LYS A 226 -3.86 -56.53 -34.08
C LYS A 226 -4.12 -55.25 -33.29
N PRO A 227 -4.87 -55.33 -32.16
CA PRO A 227 -5.05 -54.19 -31.27
C PRO A 227 -3.76 -53.93 -30.49
N VAL A 228 -3.24 -52.71 -30.61
CA VAL A 228 -2.12 -52.16 -29.86
C VAL A 228 -2.68 -51.18 -28.84
N ASP A 229 -2.32 -51.37 -27.57
CA ASP A 229 -2.74 -50.49 -26.47
C ASP A 229 -2.05 -49.12 -26.61
N LEU A 230 -2.84 -48.05 -26.62
CA LEU A 230 -2.36 -46.66 -26.66
C LEU A 230 -2.47 -45.97 -25.30
N GLY A 231 -2.95 -46.67 -24.26
CA GLY A 231 -3.01 -46.19 -22.88
C GLY A 231 -4.40 -45.84 -22.37
N LEU A 232 -4.42 -45.42 -21.10
CA LEU A 232 -5.64 -45.17 -20.33
C LEU A 232 -5.97 -43.66 -20.27
N TYR A 233 -7.22 -43.34 -20.54
CA TYR A 233 -7.77 -41.98 -20.49
C TYR A 233 -8.74 -41.79 -19.33
N THR A 234 -8.59 -40.66 -18.65
CA THR A 234 -9.52 -40.17 -17.62
C THR A 234 -9.84 -38.70 -17.93
N PRO A 235 -11.11 -38.25 -17.84
CA PRO A 235 -11.49 -36.86 -18.14
C PRO A 235 -10.69 -35.77 -17.40
N LYS A 236 -10.07 -36.12 -16.26
CA LYS A 236 -9.19 -35.24 -15.47
C LYS A 236 -7.75 -35.15 -15.99
N LYS A 237 -7.31 -36.00 -16.92
CA LYS A 237 -5.94 -36.09 -17.45
C LYS A 237 -5.98 -36.26 -18.97
N GLN A 238 -5.74 -35.17 -19.71
CA GLN A 238 -5.88 -35.10 -21.16
C GLN A 238 -4.64 -35.57 -21.96
N ILE A 239 -3.58 -36.01 -21.27
CA ILE A 239 -2.31 -36.42 -21.88
C ILE A 239 -2.09 -37.91 -21.60
N CYS A 240 -1.99 -38.70 -22.67
CA CYS A 240 -1.65 -40.11 -22.63
C CYS A 240 -0.30 -40.29 -23.34
N PRO A 241 0.82 -40.40 -22.60
CA PRO A 241 2.08 -40.77 -23.23
C PRO A 241 1.95 -42.20 -23.75
N PHE A 242 2.24 -42.39 -25.03
CA PHE A 242 2.43 -43.70 -25.64
C PHE A 242 3.66 -44.35 -24.99
N ARG A 243 3.55 -45.61 -24.57
CA ARG A 243 4.66 -46.39 -24.04
C ARG A 243 4.72 -47.74 -24.73
#